data_AF-A0A0V0UJF5-F1
#
_entry.id   AF-A0A0V0UJF5-F1
#
_cell.length_a   1.000
_cell.length_b   1.000
_cell.length_c   1.000
_cell.angle_alpha   90.00
_cell.angle_beta   90.00
_cell.angle_gamma   90.00
#
_symmetry.space_group_name_H-M   'P 1'
#
loop_
_entity.id
_entity.type
_entity.pdbx_description
1 polymer ?
#
loop_
_entity_poly.entity_id
_entity_poly.type
_entity_poly.pdbx_seq_one_letter_code
_entity_poly.pdbx_strand_id
1 'polypeptide(L)'
;MFDLSVQLSMAVQFLISILFCEFIKISKETEIVHSCRGKSDILDWFIIYKLNQIANNTAGLFNGKRFVFIDSSAKLSSFWILSENDIDEEESFLHSSLNSFYSSSKADKAETSVIMYNDWPPYARKSLTTYSTKGTTRPQNCVFMRKNGNSAMWMIHNIPSFPDHRKFYWPEYATKQAHIVFCLTLPYDTFSQWVSQIAYENPLIYFHNVPKRERTNVVDSLLYGKGVIAEPNYRFSNSLKTVGGERLFLFSKLAESNMDMYQLIGKMYNATFRFWEKSDEADQKLDNICSRYLTVKRIYGNIYLFLNNPEQIAHEDYKTGINCSELVNELEIQLCKVFLIFIISHIVMYLIYCAFKKWKFHHLPLNSCPREDYLWKLMFYRFGSIAFLFSVCCFPFIIHYCNYCFNSAGPGIKNNDDASKWLIELNGKKIWCFGSLPRERQQILCSGGMICMQNEKIWNAFDASIKFTKAESCI
;
A
#
# COMPACT_ATOMS: atom_id res chain seq x y z
N MET A 1 68.41 -9.62 35.43
CA MET A 1 67.64 -8.37 35.54
C MET A 1 66.66 -8.39 34.37
N PHE A 2 65.45 -8.91 34.60
CA PHE A 2 64.46 -9.01 33.52
C PHE A 2 63.99 -7.60 33.18
N ASP A 3 64.04 -7.28 31.89
CA ASP A 3 63.86 -5.93 31.35
C ASP A 3 62.42 -5.46 31.62
N LEU A 4 62.29 -4.48 32.52
CA LEU A 4 61.01 -3.93 32.98
C LEU A 4 60.16 -3.43 31.79
N SER A 5 60.82 -3.03 30.69
CA SER A 5 60.20 -2.61 29.44
C SER A 5 59.40 -3.72 28.76
N VAL A 6 59.89 -4.96 28.79
CA VAL A 6 59.25 -6.13 28.16
C VAL A 6 58.01 -6.55 28.96
N GLN A 7 58.10 -6.52 30.30
CA GLN A 7 56.94 -6.82 31.15
C GLN A 7 55.83 -5.78 31.01
N LEU A 8 56.19 -4.49 30.90
CA LEU A 8 55.21 -3.42 30.68
C LEU A 8 54.54 -3.56 29.31
N SER A 9 55.32 -3.86 28.26
CA SER A 9 54.79 -4.08 26.90
C SER A 9 53.82 -5.26 26.84
N MET A 10 54.13 -6.38 27.51
CA MET A 10 53.23 -7.54 27.54
C MET A 10 51.94 -7.25 28.31
N ALA A 11 52.01 -6.51 29.42
CA ALA A 11 50.84 -6.12 30.20
C ALA A 11 49.91 -5.18 29.41
N VAL A 12 50.47 -4.22 28.68
CA VAL A 12 49.71 -3.31 27.80
C VAL A 12 49.06 -4.10 26.66
N GLN A 13 49.78 -5.02 26.02
CA GLN A 13 49.22 -5.85 24.95
C GLN A 13 48.07 -6.74 25.44
N PHE A 14 48.18 -7.27 26.66
CA PHE A 14 47.15 -8.10 27.29
C PHE A 14 45.90 -7.28 27.64
N LEU A 15 46.07 -6.06 28.19
CA LEU A 15 44.97 -5.14 28.47
C LEU A 15 44.27 -4.67 27.19
N ILE A 16 45.02 -4.34 26.14
CA ILE A 16 44.46 -4.01 24.82
C ILE A 16 43.66 -5.21 24.29
N SER A 17 44.15 -6.43 24.45
CA SER A 17 43.46 -7.64 23.99
C SER A 17 42.15 -7.90 24.76
N ILE A 18 42.13 -7.65 26.08
CA ILE A 18 40.91 -7.74 26.90
C ILE A 18 39.92 -6.65 26.49
N LEU A 19 40.37 -5.41 26.35
CA LEU A 19 39.54 -4.29 25.92
C LEU A 19 38.98 -4.51 24.51
N PHE A 20 39.77 -5.10 23.60
CA PHE A 20 39.32 -5.46 22.25
C PHE A 20 38.29 -6.61 22.29
N CYS A 21 38.46 -7.59 23.19
CA CYS A 21 37.51 -8.68 23.38
C CYS A 21 36.17 -8.20 23.99
N GLU A 22 36.23 -7.22 24.91
CA GLU A 22 35.04 -6.52 25.42
C GLU A 22 34.40 -5.63 24.35
N PHE A 23 35.19 -4.93 23.52
CA PHE A 23 34.68 -4.16 22.38
C PHE A 23 33.99 -5.06 21.34
N ILE A 24 34.53 -6.23 21.03
CA ILE A 24 33.90 -7.23 20.13
C ILE A 24 32.58 -7.75 20.72
N LYS A 25 32.47 -7.90 22.05
CA LYS A 25 31.19 -8.24 22.70
C LYS A 25 30.16 -7.12 22.59
N ILE A 26 30.61 -5.85 22.54
CA ILE A 26 29.74 -4.66 22.44
C ILE A 26 29.39 -4.34 20.98
N SER A 27 30.22 -4.71 20.00
CA SER A 27 29.96 -4.50 18.58
C SER A 27 29.21 -5.66 17.91
N LYS A 28 28.31 -6.34 18.62
CA LYS A 28 27.26 -7.10 17.93
C LYS A 28 26.37 -6.08 17.25
N GLU A 29 26.71 -5.78 16.00
CA GLU A 29 25.83 -5.09 15.07
C GLU A 29 24.47 -5.80 15.16
N THR A 30 23.49 -5.08 15.68
CA THR A 30 22.19 -5.60 16.03
C THR A 30 21.44 -5.96 14.75
N GLU A 31 21.54 -7.22 14.33
CA GLU A 31 20.98 -7.74 13.08
C GLU A 31 19.45 -7.57 12.97
N ILE A 32 18.97 -6.89 11.92
CA ILE A 32 17.54 -6.75 11.62
C ILE A 32 17.02 -8.10 11.07
N VAL A 33 16.46 -8.92 11.96
CA VAL A 33 15.97 -10.26 11.61
C VAL A 33 14.61 -10.20 10.90
N HIS A 34 13.61 -9.56 11.52
CA HIS A 34 12.25 -9.48 10.99
C HIS A 34 11.90 -8.05 10.60
N SER A 35 11.73 -7.83 9.30
CA SER A 35 11.40 -6.54 8.69
C SER A 35 10.69 -6.77 7.36
N CYS A 36 10.05 -5.72 6.84
CA CYS A 36 9.62 -5.71 5.46
C CYS A 36 10.84 -5.76 4.55
N ARG A 37 10.79 -6.63 3.54
CA ARG A 37 11.87 -6.83 2.58
C ARG A 37 11.31 -6.78 1.17
N GLY A 38 12.03 -6.08 0.30
CA GLY A 38 11.86 -6.19 -1.15
C GLY A 38 12.65 -7.39 -1.67
N LYS A 39 13.16 -7.28 -2.90
CA LYS A 39 14.03 -8.31 -3.49
C LYS A 39 15.35 -8.46 -2.73
N SER A 40 16.02 -7.35 -2.43
CA SER A 40 17.29 -7.37 -1.69
C SER A 40 17.38 -6.29 -0.61
N ASP A 41 16.40 -5.39 -0.54
CA ASP A 41 16.41 -4.24 0.35
C ASP A 41 15.56 -4.47 1.59
N ILE A 42 16.07 -4.00 2.74
CA ILE A 42 15.25 -3.81 3.93
C ILE A 42 14.44 -2.54 3.73
N LEU A 43 13.12 -2.67 3.84
CA LEU A 43 12.18 -1.59 3.62
C LEU A 43 11.54 -1.18 4.94
N ASP A 44 11.25 0.11 5.06
CA ASP A 44 10.48 0.62 6.20
C ASP A 44 9.01 0.20 6.09
N TRP A 45 8.48 0.25 4.87
CA TRP A 45 7.14 -0.23 4.54
C TRP A 45 7.01 -0.51 3.05
N PHE A 46 6.01 -1.32 2.69
CA PHE A 46 5.54 -1.45 1.32
C PHE A 46 4.04 -1.74 1.28
N ILE A 47 3.40 -1.36 0.18
CA ILE A 47 2.02 -1.72 -0.16
C ILE A 47 2.04 -2.45 -1.49
N ILE A 48 1.45 -3.65 -1.50
CA ILE A 48 1.20 -4.44 -2.70
C ILE A 48 -0.29 -4.37 -3.00
N TYR A 49 -0.62 -4.13 -4.26
CA TYR A 49 -1.95 -4.32 -4.83
C TYR A 49 -1.90 -5.47 -5.83
N LYS A 50 -2.34 -6.64 -5.38
CA LYS A 50 -2.39 -7.86 -6.16
C LYS A 50 -3.63 -7.84 -7.06
N LEU A 51 -3.47 -8.15 -8.35
CA LEU A 51 -4.49 -7.95 -9.38
C LEU A 51 -5.42 -9.18 -9.51
N ASN A 52 -6.72 -8.96 -9.72
CA ASN A 52 -7.68 -10.04 -9.90
C ASN A 52 -7.37 -10.89 -11.14
N GLN A 53 -7.86 -12.12 -11.17
CA GLN A 53 -7.76 -12.95 -12.36
C GLN A 53 -8.87 -12.60 -13.35
N ILE A 54 -8.53 -12.40 -14.62
CA ILE A 54 -9.51 -12.29 -15.72
C ILE A 54 -9.54 -13.62 -16.46
N ALA A 55 -10.76 -14.08 -16.79
CA ALA A 55 -11.08 -15.43 -17.27
C ALA A 55 -10.00 -16.07 -18.17
N ASN A 56 -9.47 -17.22 -17.71
CA ASN A 56 -8.48 -18.07 -18.38
C ASN A 56 -7.14 -17.40 -18.74
N ASN A 57 -6.86 -16.20 -18.22
CA ASN A 57 -5.52 -15.63 -18.29
C ASN A 57 -4.66 -16.24 -17.16
N THR A 58 -3.63 -16.99 -17.54
CA THR A 58 -2.69 -17.65 -16.61
C THR A 58 -1.26 -17.12 -16.72
N ALA A 59 -0.95 -16.34 -17.76
CA ALA A 59 0.41 -15.88 -18.06
C ALA A 59 0.56 -14.34 -18.08
N GLY A 60 -0.55 -13.60 -18.19
CA GLY A 60 -0.52 -12.15 -18.34
C GLY A 60 -0.75 -11.36 -17.05
N LEU A 61 -0.86 -10.04 -17.19
CA LEU A 61 -1.02 -9.09 -16.08
C LEU A 61 -2.17 -9.44 -15.10
N PHE A 62 -3.25 -10.05 -15.60
CA PHE A 62 -4.39 -10.48 -14.79
C PHE A 62 -4.43 -12.00 -14.62
N ASN A 63 -3.28 -12.62 -14.34
CA ASN A 63 -3.16 -14.04 -14.01
C ASN A 63 -3.62 -14.40 -12.57
N GLY A 64 -3.93 -13.38 -11.75
CA GLY A 64 -4.30 -13.56 -10.35
C GLY A 64 -3.11 -13.68 -9.38
N LYS A 65 -1.88 -13.40 -9.82
CA LYS A 65 -0.66 -13.41 -9.01
C LYS A 65 0.25 -12.19 -9.25
N ARG A 66 0.16 -11.57 -10.42
CA ARG A 66 0.77 -10.27 -10.69
C ARG A 66 0.25 -9.20 -9.74
N PHE A 67 1.12 -8.23 -9.48
CA PHE A 67 0.80 -7.14 -8.59
C PHE A 67 1.51 -5.87 -8.99
N VAL A 68 1.01 -4.77 -8.45
CA VAL A 68 1.71 -3.49 -8.46
C VAL A 68 2.04 -3.12 -7.02
N PHE A 69 3.06 -2.31 -6.82
CA PHE A 69 3.49 -1.94 -5.48
C PHE A 69 3.99 -0.50 -5.39
N ILE A 70 4.05 -0.03 -4.15
CA ILE A 70 4.74 1.18 -3.72
C ILE A 70 5.48 0.85 -2.42
N ASP A 71 6.71 1.35 -2.28
CA ASP A 71 7.57 1.06 -1.14
C ASP A 71 8.17 2.32 -0.53
N SER A 72 8.92 2.17 0.55
CA SER A 72 9.66 3.27 1.18
C SER A 72 10.92 3.71 0.42
N SER A 73 11.37 2.97 -0.59
CA SER A 73 12.64 3.23 -1.29
C SER A 73 12.50 4.27 -2.42
N ALA A 74 11.37 4.27 -3.13
CA ALA A 74 11.19 5.13 -4.30
C ALA A 74 10.98 6.61 -3.88
N LYS A 75 11.88 7.49 -4.34
CA LYS A 75 12.04 8.86 -3.83
C LYS A 75 10.87 9.82 -4.09
N LEU A 76 10.06 9.66 -5.16
CA LEU A 76 9.00 10.63 -5.48
C LEU A 76 7.91 10.14 -6.46
N SER A 77 7.74 8.83 -6.62
CA SER A 77 6.72 8.32 -7.53
C SER A 77 5.31 8.54 -6.98
N SER A 78 4.47 9.31 -7.68
CA SER A 78 3.02 9.36 -7.41
C SER A 78 2.24 8.19 -8.04
N PHE A 79 2.93 7.25 -8.68
CA PHE A 79 2.34 6.13 -9.41
C PHE A 79 2.82 4.77 -8.89
N TRP A 80 2.08 3.75 -9.26
CA TRP A 80 2.35 2.35 -8.94
C TRP A 80 3.53 1.82 -9.76
N ILE A 81 4.27 0.88 -9.20
CA ILE A 81 5.36 0.15 -9.87
C ILE A 81 4.85 -1.24 -10.19
N LEU A 82 4.97 -1.67 -11.44
CA LEU A 82 4.60 -3.03 -11.84
C LEU A 82 5.65 -4.01 -11.31
N SER A 83 5.22 -5.11 -10.69
CA SER A 83 6.15 -6.18 -10.29
C SER A 83 6.79 -6.81 -11.53
N GLU A 84 8.02 -7.30 -11.43
CA GLU A 84 8.63 -8.13 -12.48
C GLU A 84 8.17 -9.58 -12.38
N ASN A 85 7.93 -10.05 -11.16
CA ASN A 85 7.63 -11.45 -10.80
C ASN A 85 6.22 -11.58 -10.21
N ASP A 86 5.70 -12.81 -10.18
CA ASP A 86 4.47 -13.14 -9.45
C ASP A 86 4.67 -13.02 -7.93
N ILE A 87 3.58 -12.77 -7.20
CA ILE A 87 3.60 -12.53 -5.74
C ILE A 87 4.05 -13.75 -4.92
N ASP A 88 4.06 -14.94 -5.50
CA ASP A 88 4.42 -16.20 -4.83
C ASP A 88 5.80 -16.73 -5.20
N GLU A 89 6.56 -16.01 -6.02
CA GLU A 89 7.95 -16.35 -6.33
C GLU A 89 8.89 -16.04 -5.15
N GLU A 90 10.04 -16.74 -5.08
CA GLU A 90 10.98 -16.66 -3.94
C GLU A 90 11.59 -15.26 -3.72
N GLU A 91 11.79 -14.52 -4.81
CA GLU A 91 12.35 -13.16 -4.80
C GLU A 91 11.27 -12.07 -4.62
N SER A 92 10.01 -12.47 -4.42
CA SER A 92 8.90 -11.55 -4.20
C SER A 92 8.93 -10.97 -2.78
N PHE A 93 8.31 -9.80 -2.62
CA PHE A 93 8.20 -9.10 -1.33
C PHE A 93 7.64 -9.97 -0.20
N LEU A 94 6.63 -10.80 -0.47
CA LEU A 94 6.02 -11.65 0.55
C LEU A 94 6.97 -12.77 0.98
N HIS A 95 7.60 -13.43 0.01
CA HIS A 95 8.53 -14.50 0.29
C HIS A 95 9.74 -13.96 1.04
N SER A 96 10.41 -12.92 0.53
CA SER A 96 11.58 -12.29 1.18
C SER A 96 11.30 -11.85 2.62
N SER A 97 10.13 -11.27 2.88
CA SER A 97 9.75 -10.80 4.22
C SER A 97 9.50 -11.98 5.18
N LEU A 98 8.79 -13.02 4.73
CA LEU A 98 8.42 -14.17 5.57
C LEU A 98 9.51 -15.24 5.67
N ASN A 99 10.47 -15.26 4.74
CA ASN A 99 11.55 -16.24 4.70
C ASN A 99 12.41 -16.18 5.98
N SER A 100 12.54 -14.99 6.59
CA SER A 100 13.20 -14.79 7.89
C SER A 100 12.67 -15.71 8.99
N PHE A 101 11.39 -16.11 8.92
CA PHE A 101 10.80 -17.09 9.82
C PHE A 101 10.82 -18.50 9.25
N TYR A 102 10.42 -18.72 7.99
CA TYR A 102 10.32 -20.07 7.44
C TYR A 102 11.65 -20.81 7.40
N SER A 103 12.73 -20.14 7.01
CA SER A 103 14.08 -20.71 6.93
C SER A 103 14.80 -20.84 8.28
N SER A 104 14.26 -20.25 9.35
CA SER A 104 14.92 -20.22 10.65
C SER A 104 14.96 -21.58 11.35
N SER A 105 16.02 -21.80 12.15
CA SER A 105 16.22 -23.05 12.90
C SER A 105 15.14 -23.24 13.98
N LYS A 106 15.00 -24.47 14.48
CA LYS A 106 14.04 -24.76 15.57
C LYS A 106 14.33 -23.93 16.83
N ALA A 107 15.60 -23.69 17.14
CA ALA A 107 16.01 -22.86 18.27
C ALA A 107 15.59 -21.39 18.05
N ASP A 108 15.83 -20.87 16.85
CA ASP A 108 15.45 -19.51 16.49
C ASP A 108 13.93 -19.31 16.54
N LYS A 109 13.17 -20.25 15.97
CA LYS A 109 11.70 -20.23 16.00
C LYS A 109 11.16 -20.22 17.43
N ALA A 110 11.82 -20.88 18.38
CA ALA A 110 11.40 -20.89 19.77
C ALA A 110 11.56 -19.51 20.45
N GLU A 111 12.54 -18.72 20.02
CA GLU A 111 12.82 -17.38 20.53
C GLU A 111 12.11 -16.25 19.75
N THR A 112 11.64 -16.53 18.53
CA THR A 112 10.89 -15.58 17.72
C THR A 112 9.45 -15.45 18.21
N SER A 113 9.04 -14.23 18.55
CA SER A 113 7.64 -13.90 18.76
C SER A 113 6.91 -13.81 17.42
N VAL A 114 5.93 -14.69 17.21
CA VAL A 114 5.07 -14.75 16.03
C VAL A 114 3.61 -14.77 16.46
N ILE A 115 2.78 -13.93 15.84
CA ILE A 115 1.32 -13.98 15.98
C ILE A 115 0.73 -13.87 14.58
N MET A 116 -0.07 -14.87 14.19
CA MET A 116 -0.78 -14.89 12.93
C MET A 116 -2.29 -14.97 13.20
N TYR A 117 -3.03 -14.04 12.61
CA TYR A 117 -4.48 -14.00 12.72
C TYR A 117 -5.13 -13.74 11.37
N ASN A 118 -6.24 -14.44 11.12
CA ASN A 118 -6.97 -14.36 9.86
C ASN A 118 -8.40 -14.85 10.11
N ASP A 119 -9.39 -14.13 9.61
CA ASP A 119 -10.80 -14.54 9.68
C ASP A 119 -11.09 -15.79 8.85
N TRP A 120 -10.31 -16.06 7.80
CA TRP A 120 -10.31 -17.30 7.05
C TRP A 120 -8.91 -17.93 7.10
N PRO A 121 -8.54 -18.62 8.19
CA PRO A 121 -7.20 -19.15 8.34
C PRO A 121 -6.94 -20.34 7.38
N PRO A 122 -5.66 -20.68 7.11
CA PRO A 122 -5.32 -21.86 6.33
C PRO A 122 -6.01 -23.11 6.88
N TYR A 123 -6.39 -24.03 6.00
CA TYR A 123 -7.10 -25.29 6.32
C TYR A 123 -8.54 -25.14 6.82
N ALA A 124 -9.03 -23.91 7.04
CA ALA A 124 -10.45 -23.70 7.29
C ALA A 124 -11.25 -23.78 5.97
N ARG A 125 -12.37 -24.52 6.00
CA ARG A 125 -13.24 -24.70 4.82
C ARG A 125 -13.97 -23.42 4.39
N LYS A 126 -14.12 -22.46 5.31
CA LYS A 126 -14.81 -21.18 5.11
C LYS A 126 -14.28 -20.15 6.10
N SER A 127 -14.57 -18.88 5.85
CA SER A 127 -14.37 -17.80 6.83
C SER A 127 -15.07 -18.14 8.15
N LEU A 128 -14.33 -17.93 9.23
CA LEU A 128 -14.69 -18.18 10.61
C LEU A 128 -14.99 -16.83 11.26
N THR A 129 -16.28 -16.51 11.35
CA THR A 129 -16.75 -15.39 12.15
C THR A 129 -16.87 -15.82 13.60
N THR A 130 -16.16 -15.15 14.52
CA THR A 130 -16.41 -15.33 15.95
C THR A 130 -17.59 -14.45 16.36
N TYR A 131 -18.56 -15.02 17.07
CA TYR A 131 -19.73 -14.29 17.55
C TYR A 131 -19.48 -13.84 18.99
N SER A 132 -19.67 -12.55 19.27
CA SER A 132 -19.83 -12.02 20.62
C SER A 132 -21.32 -11.99 20.99
N THR A 133 -21.64 -11.83 22.27
CA THR A 133 -23.03 -11.70 22.75
C THR A 133 -23.79 -10.54 22.11
N LYS A 134 -23.09 -9.59 21.45
CA LYS A 134 -23.67 -8.41 20.80
C LYS A 134 -23.35 -8.27 19.30
N GLY A 135 -22.64 -9.23 18.67
CA GLY A 135 -22.35 -9.13 17.23
C GLY A 135 -21.29 -10.08 16.69
N THR A 136 -20.70 -9.73 15.54
CA THR A 136 -19.82 -10.61 14.75
C THR A 136 -18.43 -10.02 14.57
N THR A 137 -17.37 -10.78 14.80
CA THR A 137 -16.00 -10.31 14.60
C THR A 137 -15.61 -10.35 13.12
N ARG A 138 -15.05 -9.25 12.59
CA ARG A 138 -14.43 -9.17 11.26
C ARG A 138 -13.03 -8.54 11.39
N PRO A 139 -12.07 -9.24 12.00
CA PRO A 139 -10.75 -8.68 12.29
C PRO A 139 -9.94 -8.48 11.01
N GLN A 140 -8.90 -7.65 11.07
CA GLN A 140 -7.89 -7.61 10.00
C GLN A 140 -7.15 -8.95 9.91
N ASN A 141 -6.51 -9.24 8.79
CA ASN A 141 -5.68 -10.43 8.63
C ASN A 141 -4.21 -9.99 8.67
N CYS A 142 -3.36 -10.76 9.36
CA CYS A 142 -2.03 -10.26 9.69
C CYS A 142 -1.03 -11.34 10.08
N VAL A 143 0.24 -10.97 9.86
CA VAL A 143 1.44 -11.62 10.39
C VAL A 143 2.26 -10.61 11.18
N PHE A 144 2.50 -10.90 12.46
CA PHE A 144 3.41 -10.14 13.30
C PHE A 144 4.61 -11.01 13.69
N MET A 145 5.83 -10.49 13.54
CA MET A 145 7.06 -11.20 13.89
C MET A 145 8.11 -10.27 14.51
N ARG A 146 8.78 -10.73 15.57
CA ARG A 146 9.92 -10.00 16.16
C ARG A 146 10.92 -10.94 16.85
N LYS A 147 12.19 -10.54 16.88
CA LYS A 147 13.28 -11.26 17.56
C LYS A 147 14.42 -10.30 17.92
N ASN A 148 15.11 -10.55 19.02
CA ASN A 148 16.42 -9.98 19.39
C ASN A 148 16.57 -8.44 19.47
N GLY A 149 15.49 -7.66 19.62
CA GLY A 149 15.62 -6.25 20.01
C GLY A 149 15.70 -5.22 18.89
N ASN A 150 15.68 -5.63 17.61
CA ASN A 150 16.15 -4.73 16.53
C ASN A 150 15.01 -4.16 15.69
N SER A 151 14.01 -4.97 15.40
CA SER A 151 12.80 -4.57 14.69
C SER A 151 11.70 -5.59 14.91
N ALA A 152 10.50 -5.20 14.54
CA ALA A 152 9.37 -6.09 14.33
C ALA A 152 8.83 -5.87 12.92
N MET A 153 8.27 -6.93 12.34
CA MET A 153 7.53 -6.85 11.09
C MET A 153 6.04 -7.02 11.40
N TRP A 154 5.23 -6.10 10.88
CA TRP A 154 3.78 -6.19 10.93
C TRP A 154 3.22 -6.12 9.51
N MET A 155 2.68 -7.24 9.03
CA MET A 155 2.09 -7.35 7.70
C MET A 155 0.58 -7.50 7.83
N ILE A 156 -0.17 -6.49 7.40
CA ILE A 156 -1.63 -6.49 7.32
C ILE A 156 -2.06 -6.86 5.90
N HIS A 157 -3.06 -7.71 5.75
CA HIS A 157 -3.61 -8.10 4.45
C HIS A 157 -5.10 -8.43 4.53
N ASN A 158 -5.72 -8.70 3.38
CA ASN A 158 -7.07 -9.23 3.23
C ASN A 158 -7.11 -10.54 2.42
N ILE A 159 -5.97 -11.22 2.33
CA ILE A 159 -5.82 -12.51 1.63
C ILE A 159 -6.43 -13.65 2.48
N PRO A 160 -7.37 -14.45 1.95
CA PRO A 160 -7.92 -15.61 2.63
C PRO A 160 -6.93 -16.78 2.64
N SER A 161 -6.99 -17.62 3.67
CA SER A 161 -6.13 -18.82 3.81
C SER A 161 -4.62 -18.53 3.79
N PHE A 162 -4.20 -17.34 4.24
CA PHE A 162 -2.80 -16.91 4.26
C PHE A 162 -2.39 -16.28 5.62
N PRO A 163 -1.11 -16.38 6.01
CA PRO A 163 -0.13 -17.36 5.54
C PRO A 163 -0.33 -18.75 6.20
N ASP A 164 0.28 -19.80 5.66
CA ASP A 164 0.46 -21.04 6.42
C ASP A 164 1.66 -20.90 7.38
N HIS A 165 1.47 -21.17 8.67
CA HIS A 165 2.53 -21.09 9.67
C HIS A 165 3.70 -22.06 9.45
N ARG A 166 3.53 -23.10 8.61
CA ARG A 166 4.54 -24.16 8.41
C ARG A 166 5.50 -23.88 7.27
N LYS A 167 4.99 -23.35 6.16
CA LYS A 167 5.74 -23.04 4.95
C LYS A 167 5.04 -21.93 4.18
N PHE A 168 5.79 -21.21 3.36
CA PHE A 168 5.19 -20.29 2.41
C PHE A 168 4.34 -21.07 1.40
N TYR A 169 3.10 -20.64 1.22
CA TYR A 169 2.17 -21.22 0.24
C TYR A 169 1.15 -20.16 -0.17
N TRP A 170 0.98 -19.98 -1.48
CA TRP A 170 0.00 -19.05 -2.03
C TRP A 170 -1.39 -19.72 -2.13
N PRO A 171 -2.43 -19.16 -1.50
CA PRO A 171 -3.75 -19.77 -1.50
C PRO A 171 -4.50 -19.55 -2.81
N GLU A 172 -5.04 -20.63 -3.39
CA GLU A 172 -5.81 -20.58 -4.64
C GLU A 172 -7.04 -19.66 -4.56
N TYR A 173 -7.68 -19.57 -3.38
CA TYR A 173 -8.81 -18.67 -3.14
C TYR A 173 -8.47 -17.19 -3.34
N ALA A 174 -7.20 -16.80 -3.17
CA ALA A 174 -6.76 -15.42 -3.35
C ALA A 174 -6.51 -15.05 -4.81
N THR A 175 -6.53 -16.02 -5.74
CA THR A 175 -6.22 -15.78 -7.15
C THR A 175 -7.31 -14.94 -7.84
N LYS A 176 -8.59 -15.20 -7.53
CA LYS A 176 -9.73 -14.61 -8.24
C LYS A 176 -9.89 -13.11 -8.01
N GLN A 177 -9.69 -12.64 -6.78
CA GLN A 177 -9.92 -11.24 -6.41
C GLN A 177 -8.60 -10.48 -6.27
N ALA A 178 -8.70 -9.16 -6.36
CA ALA A 178 -7.64 -8.25 -5.99
C ALA A 178 -7.54 -8.14 -4.47
N HIS A 179 -6.31 -7.96 -4.00
CA HIS A 179 -5.98 -7.94 -2.57
C HIS A 179 -4.90 -6.90 -2.29
N ILE A 180 -4.91 -6.34 -1.08
CA ILE A 180 -3.88 -5.46 -0.58
C ILE A 180 -3.07 -6.18 0.49
N VAL A 181 -1.74 -6.04 0.41
CA VAL A 181 -0.83 -6.34 1.51
C VAL A 181 -0.10 -5.06 1.89
N PHE A 182 -0.10 -4.75 3.17
CA PHE A 182 0.57 -3.59 3.74
C PHE A 182 1.55 -4.08 4.81
N CYS A 183 2.85 -3.92 4.55
CA CYS A 183 3.90 -4.32 5.46
C CYS A 183 4.53 -3.09 6.12
N LEU A 184 4.77 -3.19 7.43
CA LEU A 184 5.42 -2.19 8.27
C LEU A 184 6.60 -2.79 9.05
N THR A 185 7.75 -2.13 8.99
CA THR A 185 8.88 -2.37 9.90
C THR A 185 8.75 -1.43 11.08
N LEU A 186 8.50 -1.99 12.26
CA LEU A 186 8.27 -1.26 13.51
C LEU A 186 9.48 -1.37 14.44
N PRO A 187 9.72 -0.36 15.30
CA PRO A 187 10.67 -0.48 16.39
C PRO A 187 10.29 -1.62 17.35
N TYR A 188 11.27 -2.39 17.82
CA TYR A 188 11.05 -3.59 18.64
C TYR A 188 10.22 -3.33 19.92
N ASP A 189 10.39 -2.16 20.55
CA ASP A 189 9.78 -1.79 21.81
C ASP A 189 8.31 -1.34 21.70
N THR A 190 7.77 -1.28 20.48
CA THR A 190 6.36 -0.89 20.24
C THR A 190 5.37 -2.04 20.45
N PHE A 191 5.85 -3.25 20.77
CA PHE A 191 5.02 -4.46 20.88
C PHE A 191 3.81 -4.28 21.80
N SER A 192 3.99 -3.72 23.01
CA SER A 192 2.88 -3.52 23.94
C SER A 192 1.81 -2.54 23.42
N GLN A 193 2.22 -1.50 22.67
CA GLN A 193 1.28 -0.54 22.08
C GLN A 193 0.47 -1.21 20.96
N TRP A 194 1.14 -2.03 20.15
CA TRP A 194 0.52 -2.83 19.10
C TRP A 194 -0.47 -3.86 19.67
N VAL A 195 -0.04 -4.73 20.59
CA VAL A 195 -0.89 -5.76 21.22
C VAL A 195 -2.13 -5.12 21.83
N SER A 196 -1.95 -4.01 22.54
CA SER A 196 -3.04 -3.32 23.20
C SER A 196 -4.07 -2.73 22.22
N GLN A 197 -3.67 -2.46 20.97
CA GLN A 197 -4.57 -2.00 19.93
C GLN A 197 -5.32 -3.17 19.30
N ILE A 198 -4.60 -4.22 18.93
CA ILE A 198 -5.16 -5.41 18.29
C ILE A 198 -6.12 -6.17 19.22
N ALA A 199 -5.92 -6.11 20.53
CA ALA A 199 -6.86 -6.68 21.51
C ALA A 199 -8.29 -6.13 21.33
N TYR A 200 -8.45 -4.88 20.86
CA TYR A 200 -9.77 -4.29 20.60
C TYR A 200 -10.36 -4.72 19.26
N GLU A 201 -9.66 -5.49 18.43
CA GLU A 201 -10.22 -6.04 17.18
C GLU A 201 -10.82 -7.44 17.38
N ASN A 202 -10.54 -8.07 18.53
CA ASN A 202 -10.90 -9.46 18.86
C ASN A 202 -10.49 -10.47 17.77
N PRO A 203 -9.23 -10.48 17.31
CA PRO A 203 -8.82 -11.24 16.14
C PRO A 203 -8.86 -12.76 16.35
N LEU A 204 -9.11 -13.49 15.26
CA LEU A 204 -8.98 -14.95 15.23
C LEU A 204 -7.51 -15.34 15.06
N ILE A 205 -6.80 -15.55 16.16
CA ILE A 205 -5.42 -16.03 16.17
C ILE A 205 -5.42 -17.55 15.96
N TYR A 206 -4.90 -18.00 14.82
CA TYR A 206 -4.82 -19.42 14.47
C TYR A 206 -3.43 -20.02 14.71
N PHE A 207 -2.41 -19.17 14.83
CA PHE A 207 -1.05 -19.59 15.18
C PHE A 207 -0.36 -18.49 15.98
N HIS A 208 0.31 -18.89 17.06
CA HIS A 208 1.19 -17.99 17.79
C HIS A 208 2.35 -18.76 18.44
N ASN A 209 3.51 -18.13 18.49
CA ASN A 209 4.62 -18.49 19.36
C ASN A 209 5.06 -17.20 20.05
N VAL A 210 4.80 -17.06 21.35
CA VAL A 210 5.26 -15.90 22.13
C VAL A 210 6.06 -16.43 23.30
N PRO A 211 7.38 -16.14 23.39
CA PRO A 211 8.23 -16.56 24.49
C PRO A 211 7.67 -16.09 25.83
N LYS A 212 7.78 -16.91 26.88
CA LYS A 212 7.21 -16.63 28.20
C LYS A 212 7.60 -15.27 28.76
N ARG A 213 8.84 -14.81 28.50
CA ARG A 213 9.34 -13.49 28.91
C ARG A 213 8.56 -12.30 28.33
N GLU A 214 7.86 -12.50 27.23
CA GLU A 214 7.08 -11.45 26.54
C GLU A 214 5.57 -11.54 26.86
N ARG A 215 5.14 -12.55 27.64
CA ARG A 215 3.74 -12.77 28.01
C ARG A 215 3.35 -11.91 29.21
N THR A 216 3.01 -10.66 28.92
CA THR A 216 2.34 -9.78 29.88
C THR A 216 0.84 -10.09 29.93
N ASN A 217 0.12 -9.56 30.92
CA ASN A 217 -1.34 -9.71 31.01
C ASN A 217 -2.07 -9.25 29.74
N VAL A 218 -1.59 -8.17 29.10
CA VAL A 218 -2.18 -7.63 27.86
C VAL A 218 -1.97 -8.61 26.70
N VAL A 219 -0.79 -9.23 26.63
CA VAL A 219 -0.46 -10.24 25.62
C VAL A 219 -1.30 -11.50 25.83
N ASP A 220 -1.38 -12.01 27.06
CA ASP A 220 -2.19 -13.19 27.35
C ASP A 220 -3.69 -12.94 27.15
N SER A 221 -4.17 -11.71 27.39
CA SER A 221 -5.54 -11.31 27.06
C SER A 221 -5.79 -11.36 25.55
N LEU A 222 -4.85 -10.91 24.72
CA LEU A 222 -4.95 -11.02 23.26
C LEU A 222 -4.94 -12.49 22.81
N LEU A 223 -4.03 -13.32 23.36
CA LEU A 223 -3.84 -14.71 22.93
C LEU A 223 -4.96 -15.65 23.39
N TYR A 224 -5.50 -15.45 24.58
CA TYR A 224 -6.38 -16.42 25.25
C TYR A 224 -7.77 -15.87 25.61
N GLY A 225 -8.06 -14.60 25.31
CA GLY A 225 -9.34 -13.97 25.65
C GLY A 225 -9.59 -13.81 27.16
N LYS A 226 -8.56 -13.97 28.00
CA LYS A 226 -8.65 -13.79 29.46
C LYS A 226 -8.40 -12.32 29.82
N GLY A 227 -9.47 -11.52 29.80
CA GLY A 227 -9.67 -10.20 30.43
C GLY A 227 -8.49 -9.22 30.56
N VAL A 228 -8.58 -8.05 29.92
CA VAL A 228 -8.83 -6.71 30.51
C VAL A 228 -9.06 -5.79 29.31
N ILE A 229 -10.29 -5.72 28.80
CA ILE A 229 -10.67 -4.62 27.91
C ILE A 229 -11.32 -3.58 28.80
N ALA A 230 -10.66 -2.44 28.93
CA ALA A 230 -11.16 -1.30 29.67
C ALA A 230 -12.14 -0.53 28.80
N GLU A 231 -13.20 0.02 29.41
CA GLU A 231 -14.01 1.00 28.71
C GLU A 231 -13.16 2.26 28.40
N PRO A 232 -13.39 2.94 27.26
CA PRO A 232 -14.41 2.61 26.26
C PRO A 232 -14.04 1.38 25.41
N ASN A 233 -15.04 0.62 24.92
CA ASN A 233 -14.87 -0.56 24.03
C ASN A 233 -14.25 -0.28 22.63
N TYR A 234 -13.51 0.81 22.49
CA TYR A 234 -12.73 1.18 21.31
C TYR A 234 -11.43 1.85 21.72
N ARG A 235 -10.45 1.81 20.82
CA ARG A 235 -9.14 2.39 21.04
C ARG A 235 -8.65 3.14 19.81
N PHE A 236 -8.11 4.32 20.07
CA PHE A 236 -7.38 5.11 19.09
C PHE A 236 -5.94 5.31 19.57
N SER A 237 -4.98 5.18 18.67
CA SER A 237 -3.57 5.49 18.93
C SER A 237 -2.95 6.18 17.74
N ASN A 238 -2.11 7.18 17.99
CA ASN A 238 -1.25 7.83 16.99
C ASN A 238 0.23 7.83 17.41
N SER A 239 0.58 7.02 18.41
CA SER A 239 1.93 6.98 18.99
C SER A 239 2.89 6.08 18.24
N LEU A 240 2.38 5.10 17.48
CA LEU A 240 3.22 4.19 16.72
C LEU A 240 3.80 4.89 15.50
N LYS A 241 5.09 4.64 15.28
CA LYS A 241 5.80 5.03 14.07
C LYS A 241 6.55 3.84 13.53
N THR A 242 6.78 3.84 12.23
CA THR A 242 7.72 2.91 11.59
C THR A 242 9.16 3.25 11.98
N VAL A 243 10.11 2.39 11.65
CA VAL A 243 11.54 2.64 11.90
C VAL A 243 12.03 3.88 11.11
N GLY A 244 11.51 4.08 9.91
CA GLY A 244 11.74 5.25 9.05
C GLY A 244 10.98 6.50 9.51
N GLY A 245 10.14 6.40 10.54
CA GLY A 245 9.51 7.54 11.20
C GLY A 245 8.13 7.93 10.65
N GLU A 246 7.53 7.14 9.77
CA GLU A 246 6.17 7.34 9.28
C GLU A 246 5.17 7.22 10.42
N ARG A 247 4.23 8.16 10.51
CA ARG A 247 3.24 8.18 11.60
C ARG A 247 2.07 7.28 11.27
N LEU A 248 1.80 6.34 12.18
CA LEU A 248 0.67 5.43 12.10
C LEU A 248 -0.44 5.88 13.03
N PHE A 249 -1.66 5.74 12.55
CA PHE A 249 -2.85 5.96 13.35
C PHE A 249 -3.70 4.71 13.30
N LEU A 250 -4.06 4.21 14.47
CA LEU A 250 -4.73 2.95 14.63
C LEU A 250 -6.10 3.19 15.25
N PHE A 251 -7.11 2.62 14.64
CA PHE A 251 -8.48 2.65 15.10
C PHE A 251 -8.94 1.20 15.25
N SER A 252 -9.33 0.80 16.45
CA SER A 252 -9.81 -0.55 16.72
C SER A 252 -11.02 -0.46 17.62
N LYS A 253 -12.00 -1.33 17.40
CA LYS A 253 -13.21 -1.35 18.20
C LYS A 253 -13.71 -2.78 18.35
N LEU A 254 -14.34 -3.03 19.49
CA LEU A 254 -15.07 -4.26 19.71
C LEU A 254 -16.50 -4.14 19.16
N ALA A 255 -17.19 -5.27 19.03
CA ALA A 255 -18.59 -5.31 18.63
C ALA A 255 -19.48 -4.51 19.60
N GLU A 256 -19.12 -4.56 20.89
CA GLU A 256 -19.79 -3.90 22.02
C GLU A 256 -19.74 -2.37 21.95
N SER A 257 -18.83 -1.80 21.16
CA SER A 257 -18.72 -0.35 20.99
C SER A 257 -19.96 0.28 20.33
N ASN A 258 -20.68 -0.47 19.50
CA ASN A 258 -21.84 0.02 18.74
C ASN A 258 -21.55 1.31 17.95
N MET A 259 -20.37 1.41 17.32
CA MET A 259 -19.93 2.59 16.57
C MET A 259 -19.68 2.34 15.07
N ASP A 260 -19.99 3.36 14.25
CA ASP A 260 -19.52 3.49 12.85
C ASP A 260 -18.03 3.84 12.86
N MET A 261 -17.19 2.94 12.33
CA MET A 261 -15.73 3.10 12.27
C MET A 261 -15.33 4.30 11.41
N TYR A 262 -16.04 4.53 10.30
CA TYR A 262 -15.76 5.62 9.38
C TYR A 262 -16.16 6.97 9.99
N GLN A 263 -17.22 7.00 10.80
CA GLN A 263 -17.57 8.19 11.57
C GLN A 263 -16.51 8.49 12.65
N LEU A 264 -15.99 7.46 13.33
CA LEU A 264 -14.91 7.62 14.32
C LEU A 264 -13.67 8.24 13.67
N ILE A 265 -13.21 7.70 12.55
CA ILE A 265 -12.09 8.24 11.75
C ILE A 265 -12.42 9.68 11.30
N GLY A 266 -13.62 9.87 10.76
CA GLY A 266 -14.21 11.15 10.39
C GLY A 266 -14.04 12.26 11.43
N LYS A 267 -14.54 11.99 12.63
CA LYS A 267 -14.53 12.90 13.78
C LYS A 267 -13.10 13.15 14.29
N MET A 268 -12.31 12.09 14.43
CA MET A 268 -10.95 12.20 14.98
C MET A 268 -10.02 13.04 14.09
N TYR A 269 -10.23 12.99 12.77
CA TYR A 269 -9.48 13.82 11.85
C TYR A 269 -10.16 15.13 11.47
N ASN A 270 -11.42 15.38 11.83
CA ASN A 270 -12.19 16.51 11.28
C ASN A 270 -12.01 16.60 9.75
N ALA A 271 -12.17 15.47 9.08
CA ALA A 271 -11.76 15.32 7.69
C ALA A 271 -12.82 14.64 6.84
N THR A 272 -12.80 14.97 5.55
CA THR A 272 -13.67 14.39 4.52
C THR A 272 -12.97 13.20 3.89
N PHE A 273 -13.70 12.10 3.68
CA PHE A 273 -13.12 10.86 3.17
C PHE A 273 -13.90 10.29 1.99
N ARG A 274 -13.16 9.67 1.06
CA ARG A 274 -13.70 8.70 0.10
C ARG A 274 -13.25 7.31 0.48
N PHE A 275 -14.16 6.35 0.41
CA PHE A 275 -13.83 4.96 0.73
C PHE A 275 -14.18 4.01 -0.41
N TRP A 276 -13.31 3.02 -0.59
CA TRP A 276 -13.45 1.91 -1.51
C TRP A 276 -13.73 0.63 -0.74
N GLU A 277 -14.67 -0.15 -1.26
CA GLU A 277 -15.01 -1.48 -0.75
C GLU A 277 -15.70 -2.29 -1.84
N LYS A 278 -15.91 -3.58 -1.56
CA LYS A 278 -16.70 -4.46 -2.40
C LYS A 278 -18.14 -3.95 -2.52
N SER A 279 -18.72 -4.06 -3.73
CA SER A 279 -20.06 -3.58 -4.03
C SER A 279 -21.11 -4.69 -3.92
N ASP A 280 -21.34 -5.19 -2.71
CA ASP A 280 -22.54 -6.00 -2.44
C ASP A 280 -23.67 -5.08 -1.93
N GLU A 281 -24.90 -5.36 -2.38
CA GLU A 281 -26.21 -4.72 -2.14
C GLU A 281 -26.22 -3.36 -1.40
N ALA A 282 -26.64 -2.30 -2.09
CA ALA A 282 -26.75 -0.94 -1.54
C ALA A 282 -27.66 -0.86 -0.29
N ASP A 283 -28.68 -1.72 -0.19
CA ASP A 283 -29.68 -1.71 0.88
C ASP A 283 -29.13 -2.12 2.25
N GLN A 284 -27.96 -2.77 2.28
CA GLN A 284 -27.30 -3.18 3.52
C GLN A 284 -26.27 -2.14 4.02
N LYS A 285 -26.13 -1.00 3.35
CA LYS A 285 -25.10 0.00 3.63
C LYS A 285 -25.56 1.09 4.60
N LEU A 286 -24.59 1.67 5.32
CA LEU A 286 -24.84 2.89 6.09
C LEU A 286 -24.95 4.07 5.14
N ASP A 287 -25.90 4.96 5.43
CA ASP A 287 -26.10 6.16 4.63
C ASP A 287 -24.82 7.02 4.61
N ASN A 288 -24.63 7.77 3.53
CA ASN A 288 -23.53 8.72 3.43
C ASN A 288 -23.65 9.77 4.54
N ILE A 289 -22.57 10.00 5.27
CA ILE A 289 -22.54 11.09 6.25
C ILE A 289 -22.19 12.34 5.49
N CYS A 290 -23.12 13.28 5.43
CA CYS A 290 -22.94 14.55 4.75
C CYS A 290 -23.35 15.67 5.70
N SER A 291 -22.37 16.16 6.45
CA SER A 291 -22.53 17.30 7.35
C SER A 291 -21.56 18.41 6.96
N ARG A 292 -21.77 19.62 7.49
CA ARG A 292 -20.87 20.76 7.27
C ARG A 292 -19.41 20.46 7.66
N TYR A 293 -19.18 19.53 8.59
CA TYR A 293 -17.87 19.27 9.20
C TYR A 293 -17.27 17.92 8.82
N LEU A 294 -18.09 16.99 8.32
CA LEU A 294 -17.70 15.63 7.99
C LEU A 294 -18.49 15.15 6.78
N THR A 295 -17.77 14.75 5.73
CA THR A 295 -18.34 14.08 4.57
C THR A 295 -17.67 12.72 4.37
N VAL A 296 -18.46 11.64 4.31
CA VAL A 296 -18.00 10.27 4.03
C VAL A 296 -18.74 9.78 2.79
N LYS A 297 -18.01 9.63 1.68
CA LYS A 297 -18.57 9.24 0.38
C LYS A 297 -18.00 7.92 -0.10
N ARG A 298 -18.89 7.04 -0.54
CA ARG A 298 -18.49 5.82 -1.23
C ARG A 298 -18.04 6.13 -2.66
N ILE A 299 -17.01 5.42 -3.12
CA ILE A 299 -16.63 5.38 -4.54
C ILE A 299 -16.93 4.01 -5.14
N TYR A 300 -17.35 4.00 -6.40
CA TYR A 300 -17.77 2.80 -7.12
C TYR A 300 -17.44 2.88 -8.63
N GLY A 301 -17.43 1.72 -9.29
CA GLY A 301 -17.04 1.55 -10.69
C GLY A 301 -15.70 0.84 -10.80
N ASN A 302 -14.79 1.43 -11.57
CA ASN A 302 -13.44 0.90 -11.79
C ASN A 302 -12.41 1.87 -11.20
N ILE A 303 -11.47 1.37 -10.41
CA ILE A 303 -10.21 2.08 -10.16
C ILE A 303 -9.20 1.71 -11.25
N TYR A 304 -8.27 2.61 -11.52
CA TYR A 304 -7.19 2.40 -12.49
C TYR A 304 -5.85 2.66 -11.84
N LEU A 305 -4.99 1.63 -11.72
CA LEU A 305 -3.71 1.79 -11.04
C LEU A 305 -2.66 2.36 -12.02
N PHE A 306 -2.50 3.68 -12.03
CA PHE A 306 -1.54 4.36 -12.91
C PHE A 306 -0.11 3.91 -12.62
N LEU A 307 0.65 3.58 -13.67
CA LEU A 307 2.00 3.04 -13.57
C LEU A 307 3.05 4.11 -13.90
N ASN A 308 4.23 4.02 -13.27
CA ASN A 308 5.38 4.86 -13.62
C ASN A 308 5.93 4.60 -15.02
N ASN A 309 6.03 3.33 -15.40
CA ASN A 309 6.67 2.88 -16.63
C ASN A 309 5.66 2.05 -17.44
N PRO A 310 4.62 2.68 -18.03
CA PRO A 310 3.57 1.94 -18.74
C PRO A 310 4.09 1.19 -19.97
N GLU A 311 5.26 1.56 -20.51
CA GLU A 311 5.95 0.87 -21.61
C GLU A 311 6.33 -0.59 -21.28
N GLN A 312 6.40 -0.97 -19.99
CA GLN A 312 6.73 -2.33 -19.56
C GLN A 312 5.56 -3.32 -19.72
N ILE A 313 4.36 -2.85 -20.06
CA ILE A 313 3.21 -3.75 -20.21
C ILE A 313 3.19 -4.32 -21.62
N ALA A 314 3.13 -5.64 -21.76
CA ALA A 314 3.02 -6.26 -23.07
C ALA A 314 1.62 -6.00 -23.66
N HIS A 315 1.54 -5.68 -24.95
CA HIS A 315 0.26 -5.45 -25.65
C HIS A 315 -0.70 -6.66 -25.54
N GLU A 316 -0.15 -7.87 -25.39
CA GLU A 316 -0.95 -9.09 -25.26
C GLU A 316 -1.72 -9.19 -23.94
N ASP A 317 -1.23 -8.52 -22.89
CA ASP A 317 -1.86 -8.50 -21.56
C ASP A 317 -3.20 -7.76 -21.53
N TYR A 318 -3.44 -6.89 -22.54
CA TYR A 318 -4.68 -6.15 -22.72
C TYR A 318 -5.49 -6.58 -23.95
N LYS A 319 -5.21 -7.75 -24.57
CA LYS A 319 -6.02 -8.27 -25.70
C LYS A 319 -7.52 -8.43 -25.38
N THR A 320 -7.89 -8.44 -24.10
CA THR A 320 -9.27 -8.48 -23.60
C THR A 320 -9.74 -7.17 -22.94
N GLY A 321 -8.93 -6.11 -23.04
CA GLY A 321 -9.20 -4.78 -22.50
C GLY A 321 -10.22 -3.99 -23.32
N ILE A 322 -10.79 -2.96 -22.70
CA ILE A 322 -11.86 -2.12 -23.26
C ILE A 322 -11.46 -1.58 -24.63
N ASN A 323 -12.29 -1.86 -25.64
CA ASN A 323 -12.18 -1.25 -26.96
C ASN A 323 -12.48 0.26 -26.83
N CYS A 324 -11.44 1.08 -26.83
CA CYS A 324 -11.58 2.53 -26.67
C CYS A 324 -12.29 3.18 -27.86
N SER A 325 -12.47 2.46 -28.98
CA SER A 325 -13.33 2.88 -30.10
C SER A 325 -14.79 3.08 -29.69
N GLU A 326 -15.25 2.45 -28.61
CA GLU A 326 -16.61 2.61 -28.09
C GLU A 326 -16.74 3.77 -27.08
N LEU A 327 -15.63 4.29 -26.58
CA LEU A 327 -15.58 5.36 -25.57
C LEU A 327 -15.32 6.75 -26.16
N VAL A 328 -14.90 6.84 -27.42
CA VAL A 328 -14.54 8.10 -28.09
C VAL A 328 -15.50 8.34 -29.25
N ASN A 329 -16.14 9.50 -29.27
CA ASN A 329 -17.12 9.84 -30.30
C ASN A 329 -16.41 10.12 -31.64
N GLU A 330 -17.02 9.80 -32.78
CA GLU A 330 -16.40 10.02 -34.13
C GLU A 330 -15.93 11.47 -34.32
N LEU A 331 -16.64 12.42 -33.71
CA LEU A 331 -16.32 13.84 -33.74
C LEU A 331 -15.00 14.17 -33.02
N GLU A 332 -14.71 13.51 -31.90
CA GLU A 332 -13.47 13.72 -31.13
C GLU A 332 -12.24 13.22 -31.90
N ILE A 333 -12.39 12.10 -32.62
CA ILE A 333 -11.34 11.55 -33.49
C ILE A 333 -11.01 12.53 -34.63
N GLN A 334 -12.04 13.13 -35.24
CA GLN A 334 -11.85 14.12 -36.32
C GLN A 334 -11.19 15.40 -35.80
N LEU A 335 -11.60 15.89 -34.63
CA LEU A 335 -10.99 17.06 -33.99
C LEU A 335 -9.51 16.81 -33.66
N CYS A 336 -9.18 15.64 -33.11
CA CYS A 336 -7.80 15.28 -32.76
C CYS A 336 -6.87 15.31 -34.00
N LYS A 337 -7.35 14.85 -35.17
CA LYS A 337 -6.61 14.92 -36.45
C LYS A 337 -6.37 16.35 -36.92
N VAL A 338 -7.37 17.22 -36.81
CA VAL A 338 -7.26 18.64 -37.18
C VAL A 338 -6.28 19.36 -36.27
N PHE A 339 -6.34 19.12 -34.96
CA PHE A 339 -5.43 19.73 -33.98
C PHE A 339 -3.97 19.30 -34.15
N LEU A 340 -3.73 18.03 -34.50
CA LEU A 340 -2.37 17.53 -34.79
C LEU A 340 -1.74 18.27 -35.97
N ILE A 341 -2.52 18.56 -37.02
CA ILE A 341 -2.08 19.35 -38.17
C ILE A 341 -1.71 20.78 -37.74
N PHE A 342 -2.51 21.41 -36.86
CA PHE A 342 -2.21 22.76 -36.34
C PHE A 342 -0.93 22.79 -35.50
N ILE A 343 -0.70 21.79 -34.64
CA ILE A 343 0.51 21.70 -33.81
C ILE A 343 1.75 21.50 -34.70
N ILE A 344 1.68 20.58 -35.66
CA ILE A 344 2.79 20.35 -36.61
C ILE A 344 3.06 21.62 -37.42
N SER A 345 2.03 22.33 -37.88
CA SER A 345 2.18 23.61 -38.58
C SER A 345 2.90 24.66 -37.72
N HIS A 346 2.57 24.76 -36.42
CA HIS A 346 3.19 25.73 -35.52
C HIS A 346 4.64 25.36 -35.17
N ILE A 347 4.93 24.07 -34.98
CA ILE A 347 6.30 23.58 -34.77
C ILE A 347 7.15 23.82 -36.02
N VAL A 348 6.62 23.53 -37.21
CA VAL A 348 7.32 23.78 -38.48
C VAL A 348 7.57 25.27 -38.69
N MET A 349 6.59 26.13 -38.42
CA MET A 349 6.75 27.59 -38.45
C MET A 349 7.82 28.08 -37.46
N TYR A 350 7.87 27.50 -36.26
CA TYR A 350 8.88 27.83 -35.25
C TYR A 350 10.29 27.37 -35.65
N LEU A 351 10.43 26.18 -36.22
CA LEU A 351 11.69 25.66 -36.75
C LEU A 351 12.19 26.52 -37.93
N ILE A 352 11.30 26.91 -38.83
CA ILE A 352 11.60 27.85 -39.92
C ILE A 352 12.03 29.21 -39.35
N TYR A 353 11.34 29.71 -38.32
CA TYR A 353 11.71 30.96 -37.64
C TYR A 353 13.09 30.90 -36.98
N CYS A 354 13.40 29.87 -36.17
CA CYS A 354 14.74 29.73 -35.57
C CYS A 354 15.82 29.48 -36.66
N ALA A 355 15.50 28.80 -37.78
CA ALA A 355 16.41 28.65 -38.93
C ALA A 355 16.70 29.98 -39.63
N PHE A 356 15.69 30.81 -39.88
CA PHE A 356 15.85 32.16 -40.45
C PHE A 356 16.64 33.09 -39.51
N LYS A 357 16.40 33.00 -38.20
CA LYS A 357 17.15 33.79 -37.20
C LYS A 357 18.63 33.39 -37.15
N LYS A 358 18.93 32.10 -37.34
CA LYS A 358 20.29 31.55 -37.43
C LYS A 358 21.00 31.95 -38.74
N TRP A 359 20.26 32.10 -39.84
CA TRP A 359 20.80 32.52 -41.13
C TRP A 359 21.15 34.02 -41.19
N LYS A 360 20.39 34.88 -40.49
CA LYS A 360 20.56 36.35 -40.54
C LYS A 360 21.65 36.88 -39.59
N PHE A 361 22.10 36.10 -38.61
CA PHE A 361 23.12 36.48 -37.62
C PHE A 361 24.16 35.36 -37.45
N HIS A 362 25.25 35.44 -38.21
CA HIS A 362 26.34 34.44 -38.17
C HIS A 362 27.16 34.40 -36.87
N HIS A 363 26.88 35.27 -35.89
CA HIS A 363 27.65 35.40 -34.63
C HIS A 363 26.78 35.57 -33.38
N LEU A 364 25.80 34.68 -33.14
CA LEU A 364 25.10 34.60 -31.85
C LEU A 364 25.30 33.22 -31.20
N PRO A 365 25.58 33.14 -29.88
CA PRO A 365 25.75 31.87 -29.18
C PRO A 365 24.42 31.09 -29.08
N LEU A 366 24.52 29.76 -28.95
CA LEU A 366 23.44 28.75 -29.08
C LEU A 366 22.16 28.97 -28.24
N ASN A 367 22.13 29.91 -27.29
CA ASN A 367 21.06 30.03 -26.28
C ASN A 367 20.06 31.20 -26.52
N SER A 368 19.84 31.61 -27.77
CA SER A 368 19.00 32.79 -28.08
C SER A 368 17.59 32.50 -28.63
N CYS A 369 17.16 31.23 -28.73
CA CYS A 369 15.73 30.87 -28.83
C CYS A 369 15.21 30.57 -27.39
N PRO A 370 14.03 31.09 -26.96
CA PRO A 370 13.51 30.89 -25.60
C PRO A 370 13.30 29.39 -25.28
N ARG A 371 13.49 28.98 -24.02
CA ARG A 371 13.20 27.62 -23.54
C ARG A 371 11.72 27.25 -23.74
N GLU A 372 11.47 26.00 -24.11
CA GLU A 372 10.13 25.39 -24.33
C GLU A 372 9.13 25.70 -23.21
N ASP A 373 9.61 25.87 -21.98
CA ASP A 373 8.82 26.18 -20.78
C ASP A 373 7.97 27.46 -20.89
N TYR A 374 8.37 28.42 -21.72
CA TYR A 374 7.65 29.69 -21.89
C TYR A 374 6.44 29.57 -22.84
N LEU A 375 6.50 28.64 -23.80
CA LEU A 375 5.40 28.36 -24.74
C LEU A 375 4.26 27.61 -24.07
N TRP A 376 4.59 26.64 -23.20
CA TRP A 376 3.59 25.93 -22.39
C TRP A 376 2.78 26.90 -21.52
N LYS A 377 3.45 27.85 -20.86
CA LYS A 377 2.77 28.86 -20.02
C LYS A 377 1.83 29.80 -20.80
N LEU A 378 2.15 30.13 -22.05
CA LEU A 378 1.30 30.97 -22.91
C LEU A 378 0.08 30.22 -23.46
N MET A 379 0.20 28.92 -23.74
CA MET A 379 -0.94 28.11 -24.21
C MET A 379 -2.00 27.90 -23.12
N PHE A 380 -1.58 27.72 -21.86
CA PHE A 380 -2.52 27.53 -20.74
C PHE A 380 -3.30 28.81 -20.37
N TYR A 381 -2.73 29.99 -20.56
CA TYR A 381 -3.32 31.24 -20.06
C TYR A 381 -4.47 31.80 -20.93
N ARG A 382 -4.58 31.38 -22.20
CA ARG A 382 -5.59 31.93 -23.14
C ARG A 382 -6.79 31.01 -23.43
N PHE A 383 -6.73 29.72 -23.06
CA PHE A 383 -7.74 28.74 -23.46
C PHE A 383 -8.18 27.83 -22.30
N GLY A 384 -8.65 28.44 -21.21
CA GLY A 384 -9.06 27.74 -19.97
C GLY A 384 -10.12 26.64 -20.14
N SER A 385 -10.87 26.62 -21.26
CA SER A 385 -11.88 25.59 -21.55
C SER A 385 -11.41 24.50 -22.53
N ILE A 386 -10.32 24.72 -23.26
CA ILE A 386 -9.79 23.77 -24.28
C ILE A 386 -8.73 22.83 -23.66
N ALA A 387 -8.19 23.18 -22.49
CA ALA A 387 -7.32 22.31 -21.70
C ALA A 387 -7.99 20.95 -21.36
N PHE A 388 -9.33 20.90 -21.30
CA PHE A 388 -10.09 19.68 -21.05
C PHE A 388 -10.04 18.69 -22.22
N LEU A 389 -10.05 19.19 -23.47
CA LEU A 389 -9.87 18.38 -24.69
C LEU A 389 -8.40 17.95 -24.87
N PHE A 390 -7.45 18.81 -24.49
CA PHE A 390 -6.02 18.47 -24.45
C PHE A 390 -5.72 17.29 -23.51
N SER A 391 -6.44 17.18 -22.40
CA SER A 391 -6.27 16.10 -21.41
C SER A 391 -6.66 14.71 -21.92
N VAL A 392 -7.58 14.62 -22.88
CA VAL A 392 -8.07 13.33 -23.41
C VAL A 392 -7.27 12.91 -24.64
N CYS A 393 -6.78 13.87 -25.43
CA CYS A 393 -6.12 13.60 -26.72
C CYS A 393 -4.56 13.68 -26.70
N CYS A 394 -3.93 14.28 -25.68
CA CYS A 394 -2.48 14.60 -25.72
C CYS A 394 -1.69 14.27 -24.44
N PHE A 395 -1.90 13.09 -23.85
CA PHE A 395 -0.77 12.41 -23.18
C PHE A 395 0.00 11.61 -24.24
N PRO A 396 1.34 11.70 -24.28
CA PRO A 396 2.11 11.35 -25.47
C PRO A 396 2.04 9.82 -25.70
N PHE A 397 2.03 9.41 -26.97
CA PHE A 397 2.04 8.02 -27.45
C PHE A 397 0.70 7.30 -27.70
N ILE A 398 -0.36 8.00 -28.13
CA ILE A 398 -1.43 7.31 -28.89
C ILE A 398 -0.92 7.11 -30.33
N ILE A 399 -0.09 6.08 -30.53
CA ILE A 399 0.32 5.66 -31.87
C ILE A 399 -0.89 5.00 -32.54
N HIS A 400 -1.38 5.70 -33.57
CA HIS A 400 -2.42 5.30 -34.51
C HIS A 400 -1.98 4.04 -35.28
N TYR A 401 -2.06 2.84 -34.71
CA TYR A 401 -2.03 1.57 -35.47
C TYR A 401 -2.62 0.34 -34.75
N CYS A 402 -3.29 0.47 -33.61
CA CYS A 402 -3.90 -0.67 -32.93
C CYS A 402 -5.34 -0.35 -32.51
N ASN A 403 -6.26 -1.28 -32.76
CA ASN A 403 -7.65 -1.28 -32.24
C ASN A 403 -7.73 -1.35 -30.70
N TYR A 404 -6.62 -1.14 -30.00
CA TYR A 404 -6.46 -1.23 -28.55
C TYR A 404 -5.60 -0.04 -28.11
N CYS A 405 -6.15 0.87 -27.30
CA CYS A 405 -5.36 1.95 -26.73
C CYS A 405 -4.43 1.37 -25.66
N PHE A 406 -3.12 1.58 -25.80
CA PHE A 406 -2.21 1.57 -24.67
C PHE A 406 -2.63 2.71 -23.75
N ASN A 407 -3.34 2.37 -22.67
CA ASN A 407 -3.71 3.37 -21.69
C ASN A 407 -2.51 3.65 -20.78
N SER A 408 -2.15 4.93 -20.66
CA SER A 408 -1.39 5.44 -19.52
C SER A 408 -2.12 5.19 -18.18
N ALA A 409 -3.43 4.95 -18.23
CA ALA A 409 -4.21 4.37 -17.14
C ALA A 409 -3.91 2.87 -17.05
N GLY A 410 -3.18 2.44 -16.02
CA GLY A 410 -2.83 1.04 -15.80
C GLY A 410 -4.04 0.16 -15.46
N PRO A 411 -3.85 -1.00 -14.79
CA PRO A 411 -4.88 -2.03 -14.69
C PRO A 411 -6.16 -1.52 -14.02
N GLY A 412 -7.30 -1.83 -14.65
CA GLY A 412 -8.64 -1.50 -14.16
C GLY A 412 -9.18 -2.59 -13.23
N ILE A 413 -9.65 -2.21 -12.03
CA ILE A 413 -10.21 -3.15 -11.04
C ILE A 413 -11.62 -2.72 -10.66
N LYS A 414 -12.59 -3.63 -10.78
CA LYS A 414 -13.98 -3.39 -10.37
C LYS A 414 -14.13 -3.60 -8.87
N ASN A 415 -15.08 -2.90 -8.24
CA ASN A 415 -15.39 -3.12 -6.81
C ASN A 415 -15.63 -4.60 -6.46
N ASN A 416 -16.36 -5.35 -7.29
CA ASN A 416 -16.71 -6.75 -6.98
C ASN A 416 -15.54 -7.73 -7.13
N ASP A 417 -14.54 -7.31 -7.91
CA ASP A 417 -13.33 -8.09 -8.15
C ASP A 417 -12.25 -7.76 -7.11
N ASP A 418 -12.54 -6.92 -6.12
CA ASP A 418 -11.60 -6.47 -5.09
C ASP A 418 -12.12 -6.72 -3.68
N ALA A 419 -11.33 -7.44 -2.88
CA ALA A 419 -11.68 -7.73 -1.50
C ALA A 419 -11.28 -6.59 -0.53
N SER A 420 -10.58 -5.57 -1.02
CA SER A 420 -9.88 -4.56 -0.21
C SER A 420 -10.81 -3.45 0.25
N LYS A 421 -10.53 -2.95 1.46
CA LYS A 421 -11.31 -1.89 2.11
C LYS A 421 -10.34 -0.82 2.55
N TRP A 422 -10.43 0.33 1.92
CA TRP A 422 -9.50 1.42 2.17
C TRP A 422 -10.20 2.75 1.98
N LEU A 423 -9.60 3.81 2.51
CA LEU A 423 -10.13 5.16 2.36
C LEU A 423 -8.99 6.17 2.22
N ILE A 424 -9.29 7.29 1.58
CA ILE A 424 -8.39 8.43 1.47
C ILE A 424 -9.08 9.70 1.95
N GLU A 425 -8.27 10.56 2.56
CA GLU A 425 -8.68 11.86 3.08
C GLU A 425 -8.65 12.93 1.98
N LEU A 426 -9.58 13.89 1.94
CA LEU A 426 -9.67 14.88 0.85
C LEU A 426 -9.25 16.31 1.22
N ASN A 427 -9.14 16.65 2.52
CA ASN A 427 -8.86 18.02 2.97
C ASN A 427 -7.34 18.29 3.13
N GLY A 428 -6.50 17.56 2.40
CA GLY A 428 -5.07 17.84 2.26
C GLY A 428 -4.18 17.29 3.37
N LYS A 429 -4.70 16.48 4.30
CA LYS A 429 -3.91 15.79 5.34
C LYS A 429 -3.10 14.62 4.77
N LYS A 430 -3.43 14.16 3.56
CA LYS A 430 -2.72 13.08 2.85
C LYS A 430 -2.69 11.78 3.64
N ILE A 431 -3.85 11.42 4.20
CA ILE A 431 -4.03 10.20 4.99
C ILE A 431 -4.66 9.13 4.10
N TRP A 432 -4.05 7.95 4.10
CA TRP A 432 -4.60 6.74 3.53
C TRP A 432 -4.82 5.72 4.65
N CYS A 433 -5.94 5.01 4.62
CA CYS A 433 -6.20 3.94 5.58
C CYS A 433 -6.61 2.64 4.90
N PHE A 434 -6.28 1.52 5.54
CA PHE A 434 -6.62 0.17 5.13
C PHE A 434 -7.14 -0.61 6.33
N GLY A 435 -8.12 -1.51 6.12
CA GLY A 435 -8.68 -2.27 7.23
C GLY A 435 -9.67 -3.36 6.83
N SER A 436 -10.35 -3.91 7.83
CA SER A 436 -11.20 -5.10 7.67
C SER A 436 -12.69 -4.80 7.60
N LEU A 437 -13.12 -3.66 8.13
CA LEU A 437 -14.53 -3.31 8.29
C LEU A 437 -15.07 -2.62 7.03
N PRO A 438 -16.02 -3.24 6.28
CA PRO A 438 -16.76 -2.53 5.25
C PRO A 438 -17.80 -1.60 5.89
N ARG A 439 -18.31 -0.60 5.17
CA ARG A 439 -19.29 0.38 5.71
C ARG A 439 -20.74 -0.09 5.57
N GLU A 440 -21.00 -1.33 5.95
CA GLU A 440 -22.35 -1.94 6.02
C GLU A 440 -23.04 -1.58 7.34
N ARG A 441 -24.38 -1.59 7.41
CA ARG A 441 -25.14 -1.34 8.66
C ARG A 441 -24.70 -2.26 9.81
N GLN A 442 -24.40 -3.51 9.47
CA GLN A 442 -23.92 -4.51 10.43
C GLN A 442 -22.53 -4.20 11.00
N GLN A 443 -21.70 -3.37 10.32
CA GLN A 443 -20.36 -3.00 10.78
C GLN A 443 -20.37 -2.43 12.20
N ILE A 444 -21.44 -1.71 12.56
CA ILE A 444 -21.60 -1.09 13.88
C ILE A 444 -21.47 -2.14 14.99
N LEU A 445 -21.99 -3.34 14.74
CA LEU A 445 -21.97 -4.50 15.64
C LEU A 445 -20.80 -5.45 15.36
N CYS A 446 -19.82 -5.03 14.55
CA CYS A 446 -18.62 -5.83 14.29
C CYS A 446 -17.41 -5.31 15.03
N SER A 447 -16.58 -6.21 15.54
CA SER A 447 -15.22 -5.84 15.95
C SER A 447 -14.28 -5.82 14.75
N GLY A 448 -13.25 -4.98 14.82
CA GLY A 448 -12.24 -4.85 13.79
C GLY A 448 -11.51 -3.51 13.88
N GLY A 449 -10.63 -3.26 12.92
CA GLY A 449 -9.81 -2.06 12.94
C GLY A 449 -9.53 -1.47 11.56
N MET A 450 -8.96 -0.27 11.58
CA MET A 450 -8.35 0.42 10.45
C MET A 450 -7.00 0.98 10.87
N ILE A 451 -6.01 0.77 10.02
CA ILE A 451 -4.71 1.41 10.13
C ILE A 451 -4.64 2.52 9.08
N CYS A 452 -4.22 3.70 9.51
CA CYS A 452 -4.01 4.86 8.66
C CYS A 452 -2.54 5.29 8.72
N MET A 453 -2.02 5.75 7.59
CA MET A 453 -0.70 6.34 7.50
C MET A 453 -0.78 7.69 6.79
N GLN A 454 -0.11 8.68 7.37
CA GLN A 454 0.02 9.99 6.74
C GLN A 454 1.25 9.96 5.83
N ASN A 455 1.02 9.74 4.54
CA ASN A 455 2.09 9.63 3.56
C ASN A 455 1.63 10.12 2.19
N GLU A 456 2.26 11.17 1.69
CA GLU A 456 1.86 11.84 0.44
C GLU A 456 1.98 10.93 -0.78
N LYS A 457 3.02 10.09 -0.83
CA LYS A 457 3.27 9.16 -1.93
C LYS A 457 2.13 8.16 -2.08
N ILE A 458 1.75 7.54 -0.97
CA ILE A 458 0.65 6.57 -0.94
C ILE A 458 -0.66 7.28 -1.28
N TRP A 459 -0.90 8.42 -0.64
CA TRP A 459 -2.13 9.18 -0.90
C TRP A 459 -2.26 9.55 -2.38
N ASN A 460 -1.21 10.05 -3.02
CA ASN A 460 -1.23 10.45 -4.44
C ASN A 460 -1.51 9.25 -5.35
N ALA A 461 -0.95 8.06 -5.05
CA ALA A 461 -1.20 6.85 -5.83
C ALA A 461 -2.67 6.41 -5.75
N PHE A 462 -3.27 6.41 -4.56
CA PHE A 462 -4.68 6.05 -4.37
C PHE A 462 -5.64 7.12 -4.89
N ASP A 463 -5.34 8.41 -4.71
CA ASP A 463 -6.13 9.52 -5.26
C ASP A 463 -6.13 9.51 -6.79
N ALA A 464 -4.96 9.28 -7.41
CA ALA A 464 -4.87 9.08 -8.85
C ALA A 464 -5.74 7.91 -9.31
N SER A 465 -5.74 6.81 -8.56
CA SER A 465 -6.45 5.59 -8.92
C SER A 465 -7.97 5.74 -8.99
N ILE A 466 -8.52 6.76 -8.31
CA ILE A 466 -9.96 7.01 -8.25
C ILE A 466 -10.44 8.12 -9.17
N LYS A 467 -9.56 8.74 -9.96
CA LYS A 467 -9.90 9.88 -10.84
C LYS A 467 -11.07 9.62 -11.78
N PHE A 468 -11.21 8.38 -12.25
CA PHE A 468 -12.28 7.96 -13.16
C PHE A 468 -13.40 7.15 -12.47
N THR A 469 -13.38 7.06 -11.14
CA THR A 469 -14.44 6.40 -10.37
C THR A 469 -15.64 7.34 -10.19
N LYS A 470 -16.82 6.75 -10.02
CA LYS A 470 -18.01 7.48 -9.58
C LYS A 470 -18.00 7.59 -8.06
N ALA A 471 -18.53 8.69 -7.53
CA ALA A 471 -18.73 8.88 -6.10
C ALA A 471 -20.21 9.09 -5.82
N GLU A 472 -20.71 8.49 -4.75
CA GLU A 472 -22.10 8.72 -4.33
C GLU A 472 -22.30 10.18 -3.92
N SER A 473 -23.45 10.73 -4.31
CA SER A 473 -23.86 12.09 -3.95
C SER A 473 -24.32 12.15 -2.50
N CYS A 474 -24.08 13.29 -1.85
CA CYS A 474 -24.86 13.67 -0.67
C CYS A 474 -26.25 14.04 -1.17
N ILE A 475 -27.28 13.33 -0.71
CA ILE A 475 -28.68 13.70 -0.94
C ILE A 475 -29.11 14.64 0.18
#